data_AF-A0A1Q7DCI7-F1
#
_entry.id   AF-A0A1Q7DCI7-F1
#
_cell.length_a   1.000
_cell.length_b   1.000
_cell.length_c   1.000
_cell.angle_alpha   90.00
_cell.angle_beta   90.00
_cell.angle_gamma   90.00
#
_symmetry.space_group_name_H-M   'P 1'
#
loop_
_entity.id
_entity.type
_entity.pdbx_description
1 polymer ?
#
loop_
_entity_poly.entity_id
_entity_poly.type
_entity_poly.pdbx_seq_one_letter_code
_entity_poly.pdbx_strand_id
1 'polypeptide(L)' 'MKLAYPASEKVPAALLKKGFAYLALNDRSRAVSALKQVVNGFPKTPEADKASGKLSQLNQTR' A
#
# COMPACT_ATOMS: atom_id res chain seq x y z
N MET A 1 -8.36 -18.09 -17.19
CA MET A 1 -7.30 -17.07 -17.34
C MET A 1 -7.85 -15.72 -16.90
N LYS A 2 -7.40 -15.18 -15.76
CA LYS A 2 -7.80 -13.84 -15.31
C LYS A 2 -6.54 -12.97 -15.21
N LEU A 3 -6.01 -12.57 -16.37
CA LEU A 3 -5.02 -11.50 -16.48
C LEU A 3 -5.71 -10.28 -17.09
N ALA A 4 -6.71 -9.74 -16.39
CA ALA A 4 -7.24 -8.43 -16.70
C ALA A 4 -6.46 -7.43 -15.85
N TYR A 5 -5.32 -6.95 -16.36
CA TYR A 5 -4.62 -5.80 -15.79
C TYR A 5 -5.11 -4.55 -16.53
N PRO A 6 -6.12 -3.81 -16.02
CA PRO A 6 -6.42 -2.51 -16.59
C PRO A 6 -5.22 -1.59 -16.35
N ALA A 7 -4.70 -1.04 -17.45
CA ALA A 7 -3.46 -0.27 -17.53
C ALA A 7 -3.38 1.01 -16.67
N SER A 8 -4.37 1.28 -15.82
CA SER A 8 -4.42 2.36 -14.83
C SER A 8 -3.91 1.94 -13.42
N GLU A 9 -3.72 0.63 -13.16
CA GLU A 9 -3.37 0.06 -11.83
C GLU A 9 -1.88 0.13 -11.44
N LYS A 10 -0.97 0.60 -12.30
CA LYS A 10 0.48 0.52 -12.02
C LYS A 10 0.95 1.49 -10.94
N VAL A 11 0.29 2.63 -10.78
CA VAL A 11 0.65 3.67 -9.80
C VAL A 11 0.41 3.21 -8.35
N PRO A 12 -0.79 2.69 -7.98
CA PRO A 12 -1.01 2.17 -6.63
C PRO A 12 -0.10 1.00 -6.28
N ALA A 13 0.23 0.12 -7.25
CA ALA A 13 1.15 -0.99 -7.03
C ALA A 13 2.57 -0.53 -6.69
N ALA A 14 3.07 0.52 -7.35
CA ALA A 14 4.39 1.09 -7.07
C ALA A 14 4.43 1.76 -5.69
N LEU A 15 3.40 2.52 -5.34
CA LEU A 15 3.28 3.17 -4.03
C LEU A 15 3.14 2.15 -2.89
N LEU A 16 2.37 1.08 -3.12
CA LEU A 16 2.26 -0.03 -2.18
C LEU A 16 3.63 -0.67 -1.93
N LYS A 17 4.36 -1.01 -2.99
CA LYS A 17 5.73 -1.56 -2.89
C LYS A 17 6.67 -0.61 -2.16
N LYS A 18 6.58 0.70 -2.41
CA LYS A 18 7.36 1.72 -1.69
C LYS A 18 7.06 1.68 -0.19
N GLY A 19 5.79 1.58 0.20
CA GLY A 19 5.40 1.39 1.61
C GLY A 19 5.98 0.13 2.24
N PHE A 20 5.95 -1.00 1.52
CA PHE A 20 6.56 -2.25 1.97
C PHE A 20 8.08 -2.19 2.08
N ALA A 21 8.76 -1.49 1.15
CA ALA A 21 10.19 -1.29 1.23
C ALA A 21 10.58 -0.52 2.50
N TYR A 22 9.83 0.52 2.85
CA TYR A 22 10.07 1.23 4.12
C TYR A 22 9.87 0.33 5.35
N LEU A 23 8.92 -0.61 5.32
CA LEU A 23 8.78 -1.60 6.39
C LEU A 23 9.99 -2.54 6.49
N ALA A 24 10.51 -2.98 5.35
CA ALA A 24 11.73 -3.79 5.33
C ALA A 24 12.95 -3.01 5.87
N LEU A 25 12.95 -1.68 5.70
CA LEU A 25 13.96 -0.77 6.27
C LEU A 25 13.71 -0.43 7.75
N ASN A 26 12.74 -1.06 8.43
CA ASN A 26 12.28 -0.69 9.78
C ASN A 26 11.76 0.76 9.89
N ASP A 27 11.55 1.45 8.78
CA ASP A 27 11.03 2.81 8.75
C ASP A 27 9.51 2.82 8.69
N ARG A 28 8.92 2.54 9.85
CA ARG A 28 7.46 2.48 9.99
C ARG A 28 6.79 3.82 9.69
N SER A 29 7.44 4.95 10.00
CA SER A 29 6.88 6.29 9.75
C SER A 29 6.68 6.54 8.26
N ARG A 30 7.73 6.32 7.46
CA ARG A 30 7.66 6.48 6.00
C ARG A 30 6.77 5.43 5.35
N ALA A 31 6.76 4.20 5.89
CA ALA A 31 5.84 3.16 5.44
C ALA A 31 4.38 3.57 5.61
N VAL A 32 3.99 4.06 6.79
CA VAL A 32 2.62 4.49 7.08
C VAL A 32 2.20 5.63 6.14
N SER A 33 3.09 6.61 5.91
CA SER A 33 2.80 7.72 4.99
C SER A 33 2.55 7.22 3.56
N ALA A 34 3.44 6.36 3.04
CA ALA A 34 3.30 5.80 1.70
C ALA A 34 2.05 4.93 1.54
N LEU A 35 1.73 4.09 2.53
CA LEU A 35 0.51 3.26 2.50
C LEU A 35 -0.76 4.12 2.59
N LYS A 36 -0.77 5.18 3.41
CA LYS A 36 -1.90 6.13 3.46
C LYS A 36 -2.12 6.84 2.12
N GLN A 37 -1.05 7.18 1.41
CA GLN A 37 -1.17 7.76 0.06
C GLN A 37 -1.85 6.80 -0.93
N VAL A 38 -1.59 5.49 -0.83
CA VAL A 38 -2.28 4.48 -1.64
C VAL A 38 -3.77 4.43 -1.30
N VAL A 39 -4.11 4.37 -0.01
CA VAL A 39 -5.50 4.28 0.45
C VAL A 39 -6.28 5.53 0.05
N ASN A 40 -5.69 6.72 0.23
CA ASN A 40 -6.35 7.99 -0.06
C ASN A 40 -6.41 8.30 -1.56
N GLY A 41 -5.35 7.96 -2.31
CA GLY A 41 -5.27 8.24 -3.75
C GLY A 41 -5.97 7.20 -4.63
N PHE A 42 -6.04 5.95 -4.17
CA PHE A 42 -6.55 4.82 -4.93
C PHE A 42 -7.51 3.92 -4.13
N PRO A 43 -8.53 4.46 -3.44
CA PRO A 43 -9.39 3.71 -2.53
C PRO A 43 -10.21 2.59 -3.17
N LYS A 44 -10.39 2.60 -4.49
CA LYS A 44 -11.14 1.57 -5.25
C LYS A 44 -10.26 0.46 -5.81
N THR A 45 -9.00 0.37 -5.38
CA THR A 45 -8.02 -0.59 -5.90
C THR A 45 -7.70 -1.67 -4.86
N PRO A 46 -7.41 -2.91 -5.29
CA PRO A 46 -7.03 -3.97 -4.37
C PRO A 46 -5.74 -3.66 -3.60
N GLU A 47 -4.89 -2.78 -4.11
CA GLU A 47 -3.72 -2.27 -3.40
C GLU A 47 -4.09 -1.42 -2.20
N ALA A 48 -5.14 -0.59 -2.29
CA ALA A 48 -5.60 0.20 -1.14
C ALA A 48 -6.13 -0.70 -0.02
N ASP A 49 -6.84 -1.77 -0.34
CA ASP A 49 -7.27 -2.76 0.66
C ASP A 49 -6.06 -3.41 1.36
N LYS A 50 -5.05 -3.82 0.59
CA LYS A 50 -3.79 -4.36 1.15
C LYS A 50 -3.05 -3.33 2.01
N ALA A 51 -2.98 -2.09 1.55
CA ALA A 51 -2.31 -1.00 2.26
C ALA A 51 -3.01 -0.69 3.59
N SER A 52 -4.34 -0.63 3.59
CA SER A 52 -5.18 -0.43 4.77
C SER A 52 -5.00 -1.56 5.78
N GLY A 53 -5.05 -2.81 5.34
CA GLY A 53 -4.78 -3.98 6.19
C GLY A 53 -3.39 -3.90 6.84
N LYS A 54 -2.37 -3.49 6.07
CA LYS A 54 -1.02 -3.33 6.61
C LYS A 54 -0.91 -2.16 7.59
N LEU A 55 -1.55 -1.03 7.33
CA LEU A 55 -1.62 0.11 8.26
C LEU A 55 -2.23 -0.30 9.61
N SER A 56 -3.29 -1.09 9.59
CA SER A 56 -3.93 -1.62 10.80
C SER A 56 -2.98 -2.53 11.59
N GLN A 57 -2.29 -3.47 10.92
CA GLN A 57 -1.28 -4.32 11.57
C GLN A 57 -0.15 -3.50 12.21
N LEU A 58 0.33 -2.48 11.50
CA LEU A 58 1.36 -1.60 12.02
C LEU A 58 0.85 -0.94 13.29
N ASN A 59 -0.31 -0.28 13.26
CA ASN A 59 -0.91 0.39 14.42
C ASN A 59 -1.13 -0.53 15.63
N GLN A 60 -1.41 -1.82 15.41
CA GLN A 60 -1.54 -2.83 16.47
C GLN A 60 -0.21 -3.28 17.08
N THR A 61 0.91 -3.07 16.39
CA THR A 61 2.26 -3.36 16.92
C THR A 61 2.75 -2.21 17.81
N ARG A 62 1.91 -1.71 18.71
CA ARG A 62 2.27 -0.71 19.73
C ARG A 62 2.38 -1.39 21.10
#